data_AF-V2UM37-F1
#
_entry.id   AF-V2UM37-F1
#
_cell.length_a   1.000
_cell.length_b   1.000
_cell.length_c   1.000
_cell.angle_alpha   90.00
_cell.angle_beta   90.00
_cell.angle_gamma   90.00
#
_symmetry.space_group_name_H-M   'P 1'
#
loop_
_entity.id
_entity.type
_entity.pdbx_description
1 polymer ?
#
loop_
_entity_poly.entity_id
_entity_poly.type
_entity_poly.pdbx_seq_one_letter_code
_entity_poly.pdbx_strand_id
1 'polypeptide(L)'
;MILNNAMKKLWMGILLWGSLSVVQAASVEQYVLTVEQINQSYKQQTRQFLKGLNPQQSGFSPAQQQQFCGIVQNYIDQLYSAADENRAYLDPQYRNMTKQDVAQQVYSSKEMQMLKKYQVNCAH
;
A
#
# COMPACT_ATOMS: atom_id res chain seq x y z
N MET A 1 9.91 -14.71 9.02
CA MET A 1 10.86 -13.63 8.66
C MET A 1 11.28 -13.81 7.22
N ILE A 2 10.55 -13.22 6.26
CA ILE A 2 11.01 -13.05 4.88
C ILE A 2 10.48 -11.67 4.44
N LEU A 3 11.18 -10.61 4.90
CA LEU A 3 11.06 -9.32 4.23
C LEU A 3 11.69 -9.50 2.85
N ASN A 4 10.87 -9.34 1.82
CA ASN A 4 11.28 -9.40 0.43
C ASN A 4 12.36 -8.31 0.20
N ASN A 5 13.53 -8.69 -0.31
CA ASN A 5 14.70 -7.81 -0.42
C ASN A 5 14.47 -6.52 -1.25
N ALA A 6 13.37 -6.45 -2.02
CA ALA A 6 12.94 -5.25 -2.73
C ALA A 6 12.45 -4.13 -1.80
N MET A 7 11.74 -4.45 -0.71
CA MET A 7 11.33 -3.44 0.28
C MET A 7 12.51 -2.97 1.14
N LYS A 8 13.52 -3.81 1.36
CA LYS A 8 14.65 -3.43 2.21
C LYS A 8 15.52 -2.32 1.59
N LYS A 9 15.52 -2.19 0.26
CA LYS A 9 16.30 -1.18 -0.48
C LYS A 9 15.56 0.16 -0.63
N LEU A 10 14.24 0.15 -0.54
CA LEU A 10 13.40 1.37 -0.56
C LEU A 10 13.29 2.06 0.81
N TRP A 11 13.57 1.33 1.90
CA TRP A 11 13.47 1.84 3.27
C TRP A 11 14.83 2.18 3.91
N MET A 12 15.96 1.87 3.27
CA MET A 12 17.31 2.19 3.76
C MET A 12 17.95 3.35 2.98
N GLY A 13 17.28 4.51 3.02
CA GLY A 13 17.78 5.75 2.42
C GLY A 13 17.87 6.93 3.39
N ILE A 14 17.77 6.71 4.71
CA ILE A 14 17.92 7.77 5.71
C ILE A 14 18.78 7.23 6.85
N LEU A 15 20.10 7.27 6.64
CA LEU A 15 21.04 7.33 7.75
C LEU A 15 21.95 8.54 7.50
N LEU A 16 21.55 9.62 8.18
CA LEU A 16 22.39 10.65 8.79
C LEU A 16 23.49 11.24 7.90
N TRP A 17 23.24 12.47 7.43
CA TRP A 17 24.15 13.60 7.59
C TRP A 17 23.43 14.93 7.35
N GLY A 18 23.59 15.87 8.28
CA GLY A 18 23.30 17.29 8.08
C GLY A 18 22.08 17.82 8.82
N SER A 19 22.37 18.55 9.90
CA SER A 19 21.51 19.43 10.71
C SER A 19 20.50 20.31 9.93
N LEU A 20 19.41 20.68 10.64
CA LEU A 20 18.24 21.52 10.26
C LEU A 20 17.04 20.65 9.82
N SER A 21 15.88 20.56 10.49
CA SER A 21 15.22 21.46 11.45
C SER A 21 14.26 20.64 12.33
N VAL A 22 14.13 20.99 13.61
CA VAL A 22 13.36 20.25 14.63
C VAL A 22 11.85 20.14 14.32
N VAL A 23 11.33 20.91 13.36
CA VAL A 23 9.92 20.92 12.94
C VAL A 23 9.61 19.83 11.88
N GLN A 24 10.62 19.34 11.15
CA GLN A 24 10.42 18.40 10.02
C GLN A 24 10.40 16.92 10.45
N ALA A 25 10.91 16.59 11.63
CA ALA A 25 10.93 15.19 12.10
C ALA A 25 9.52 14.69 12.48
N ALA A 26 8.69 15.54 13.09
CA ALA A 26 7.37 15.15 13.59
C ALA A 26 6.35 14.87 12.46
N SER A 27 6.39 15.61 11.34
CA SER A 27 5.50 15.37 10.20
C SER A 27 5.87 14.09 9.44
N VAL A 28 7.17 13.80 9.31
CA VAL A 28 7.66 12.55 8.71
C VAL A 28 7.30 11.35 9.59
N GLU A 29 7.47 11.47 10.91
CA GLU A 29 7.06 10.43 11.86
C GLU A 29 5.55 10.16 11.76
N GLN A 30 4.73 11.21 11.75
CA GLN A 30 3.28 11.08 11.62
C GLN A 30 2.89 10.43 10.28
N TYR A 31 3.54 10.79 9.18
CA TYR A 31 3.33 10.15 7.88
C TYR A 31 3.64 8.65 7.92
N VAL A 32 4.80 8.26 8.49
CA VAL A 32 5.19 6.85 8.63
C VAL A 32 4.19 6.08 9.49
N LEU A 33 3.75 6.65 10.62
CA LEU A 33 2.74 6.05 11.48
C LEU A 33 1.40 5.85 10.74
N THR A 34 0.95 6.87 10.00
CA THR A 34 -0.27 6.79 9.18
C THR A 34 -0.15 5.69 8.12
N VAL A 35 0.96 5.61 7.40
CA VAL A 35 1.19 4.55 6.40
C VAL A 35 1.20 3.16 7.03
N GLU A 36 1.81 3.00 8.21
CA GLU A 36 1.79 1.71 8.92
C GLU A 36 0.37 1.32 9.34
N GLN A 37 -0.43 2.26 9.85
CA GLN A 37 -1.84 2.02 10.18
C GLN A 37 -2.66 1.60 8.95
N ILE A 38 -2.47 2.28 7.82
CA ILE A 38 -3.10 1.95 6.53
C ILE A 38 -2.74 0.51 6.11
N ASN A 39 -1.46 0.15 6.20
CA ASN A 39 -0.98 -1.19 5.88
C ASN A 39 -1.56 -2.28 6.81
N GLN A 40 -1.70 -2.00 8.11
CA GLN A 40 -2.28 -2.94 9.05
C GLN A 40 -3.78 -3.14 8.79
N SER A 41 -4.51 -2.05 8.52
CA SER A 41 -5.92 -2.11 8.14
C SER A 41 -6.13 -2.94 6.88
N TYR A 42 -5.36 -2.68 5.82
CA TYR A 42 -5.41 -3.45 4.57
C TYR A 42 -5.13 -4.95 4.80
N LYS A 43 -4.10 -5.28 5.60
CA LYS A 43 -3.78 -6.68 5.96
C LYS A 43 -4.93 -7.34 6.71
N GLN A 44 -5.54 -6.63 7.66
CA GLN A 44 -6.66 -7.15 8.45
C GLN A 44 -7.88 -7.42 7.56
N GLN A 45 -8.30 -6.44 6.77
CA GLN A 45 -9.44 -6.55 5.85
C GLN A 45 -9.23 -7.68 4.83
N THR A 46 -8.04 -7.75 4.24
CA THR A 46 -7.67 -8.83 3.31
C THR A 46 -7.74 -10.21 3.98
N ARG A 47 -7.15 -10.37 5.17
CA ARG A 47 -7.22 -11.65 5.91
C ARG A 47 -8.65 -12.03 6.26
N GLN A 48 -9.45 -11.06 6.69
CA GLN A 48 -10.85 -11.30 7.04
C GLN A 48 -11.66 -11.74 5.82
N PHE A 49 -11.48 -11.07 4.69
CA PHE A 49 -12.07 -11.46 3.41
C PHE A 49 -11.66 -12.88 3.01
N LEU A 50 -10.37 -13.18 3.01
CA LEU A 50 -9.84 -14.51 2.63
C LEU A 50 -10.32 -15.62 3.57
N LYS A 51 -10.54 -15.35 4.85
CA LYS A 51 -11.10 -16.32 5.81
C LYS A 51 -12.58 -16.64 5.53
N GLY A 52 -13.32 -15.72 4.90
CA GLY A 52 -14.72 -15.92 4.52
C GLY A 52 -14.91 -16.69 3.21
N LEU A 53 -13.82 -17.07 2.55
CA LEU A 53 -13.83 -17.78 1.28
C LEU A 53 -14.08 -19.29 1.48
N ASN A 54 -14.81 -19.90 0.53
CA ASN A 54 -14.89 -21.35 0.44
C ASN A 54 -13.48 -21.89 0.05
N PRO A 55 -12.87 -22.79 0.85
CA PRO A 55 -11.53 -23.30 0.57
C PRO A 55 -11.43 -24.13 -0.73
N GLN A 56 -12.56 -24.59 -1.29
CA GLN A 56 -12.61 -25.37 -2.53
C GLN A 56 -12.91 -24.52 -3.78
N GLN A 57 -13.16 -23.21 -3.65
CA GLN A 57 -13.44 -22.38 -4.83
C GLN A 57 -12.17 -22.09 -5.64
N SER A 58 -12.29 -22.10 -6.96
CA SER A 58 -11.18 -21.89 -7.89
C SER A 58 -10.84 -20.42 -8.16
N GLY A 59 -11.71 -19.49 -7.75
CA GLY A 59 -11.57 -18.05 -7.94
C GLY A 59 -12.66 -17.29 -7.17
N PHE A 60 -12.65 -15.96 -7.28
CA PHE A 60 -13.68 -15.13 -6.64
C PHE A 60 -14.96 -15.11 -7.50
N SER A 61 -16.12 -15.17 -6.84
CA SER A 61 -17.38 -14.79 -7.48
C SER A 61 -17.39 -13.29 -7.82
N PRO A 62 -18.29 -12.82 -8.69
CA PRO A 62 -18.38 -11.39 -9.02
C PRO A 62 -18.55 -10.50 -7.78
N ALA A 63 -19.37 -10.92 -6.81
CA ALA A 63 -19.57 -10.19 -5.56
C ALA A 63 -18.30 -10.17 -4.69
N GLN A 64 -17.60 -11.30 -4.60
CA GLN A 64 -16.32 -11.39 -3.87
C GLN A 64 -15.24 -10.54 -4.55
N GLN A 65 -15.20 -10.49 -5.88
CA GLN A 65 -14.28 -9.65 -6.63
C GLN A 65 -14.56 -8.16 -6.36
N GLN A 66 -15.82 -7.74 -6.43
CA GLN A 66 -16.20 -6.36 -6.11
C GLN A 66 -15.80 -5.99 -4.67
N GLN A 67 -16.05 -6.88 -3.71
CA GLN A 67 -15.69 -6.66 -2.31
C GLN A 67 -14.16 -6.54 -2.13
N PHE A 68 -13.39 -7.47 -2.71
CA PHE A 68 -11.94 -7.46 -2.60
C PHE A 68 -11.33 -6.25 -3.30
N CYS A 69 -11.81 -5.90 -4.49
CA CYS A 69 -11.33 -4.71 -5.19
C CYS A 69 -11.71 -3.44 -4.44
N GLY A 70 -12.85 -3.39 -3.73
CA GLY A 70 -13.17 -2.31 -2.80
C GLY A 70 -12.14 -2.13 -1.68
N ILE A 71 -11.66 -3.23 -1.09
CA ILE A 71 -10.58 -3.22 -0.08
C ILE A 71 -9.30 -2.63 -0.68
N VAL A 72 -8.94 -3.06 -1.89
CA VAL A 72 -7.73 -2.58 -2.60
C VAL A 72 -7.85 -1.10 -2.99
N GLN A 73 -9.01 -0.66 -3.48
CA GLN A 73 -9.25 0.75 -3.82
C GLN A 73 -9.16 1.64 -2.60
N ASN A 74 -9.79 1.25 -1.48
CA ASN A 74 -9.68 2.01 -0.24
C ASN A 74 -8.22 2.11 0.25
N TYR A 75 -7.42 1.05 0.09
CA TYR A 75 -6.00 1.08 0.40
C TYR A 75 -5.22 2.07 -0.47
N ILE A 76 -5.47 2.07 -1.79
CA ILE A 76 -4.87 3.03 -2.74
C ILE A 76 -5.26 4.47 -2.36
N ASP A 77 -6.52 4.70 -2.05
CA ASP A 77 -7.06 6.02 -1.70
C ASP A 77 -6.39 6.57 -0.44
N GLN A 78 -6.28 5.74 0.60
CA GLN A 78 -5.64 6.12 1.85
C GLN A 78 -4.15 6.40 1.68
N LEU A 79 -3.43 5.56 0.92
CA LEU A 79 -2.03 5.81 0.62
C LEU A 79 -1.82 7.11 -0.17
N TYR A 80 -2.66 7.36 -1.17
CA TYR A 80 -2.61 8.59 -1.94
C TYR A 80 -2.90 9.81 -1.07
N SER A 81 -3.96 9.80 -0.25
CA SER A 81 -4.29 10.91 0.66
C SER A 81 -3.16 11.20 1.63
N ALA A 82 -2.61 10.16 2.27
CA ALA A 82 -1.49 10.31 3.20
C ALA A 82 -0.25 10.90 2.51
N ALA A 83 0.03 10.48 1.27
CA ALA A 83 1.12 11.04 0.49
C ALA A 83 0.86 12.49 0.06
N ASP A 84 -0.36 12.81 -0.37
CA ASP A 84 -0.78 14.14 -0.82
C ASP A 84 -0.69 15.18 0.31
N GLU A 85 -1.26 14.85 1.47
CA GLU A 85 -1.23 15.68 2.68
C GLU A 85 0.20 15.94 3.18
N ASN A 86 1.14 15.03 2.88
CA ASN A 86 2.53 15.12 3.32
C ASN A 86 3.50 15.40 2.17
N ARG A 87 3.02 15.82 0.98
CA ARG A 87 3.84 16.01 -0.23
C ARG A 87 5.07 16.89 0.00
N ALA A 88 4.98 17.90 0.86
CA ALA A 88 6.10 18.79 1.16
C ALA A 88 7.29 18.07 1.84
N TYR A 89 7.04 16.93 2.48
CA TYR A 89 8.02 16.17 3.28
C TYR A 89 8.49 14.88 2.59
N LEU A 90 7.91 14.53 1.44
CA LEU A 90 8.32 13.36 0.67
C LEU A 90 9.59 13.67 -0.15
N ASP A 91 10.35 12.61 -0.45
CA ASP A 91 11.44 12.69 -1.43
C ASP A 91 10.93 13.34 -2.72
N PRO A 92 11.71 14.25 -3.36
CA PRO A 92 11.34 14.89 -4.61
C PRO A 92 10.76 13.98 -5.68
N GLN A 93 11.21 12.72 -5.78
CA GLN A 93 10.71 11.76 -6.76
C GLN A 93 9.26 11.33 -6.53
N TYR A 94 8.73 11.50 -5.31
CA TYR A 94 7.36 11.13 -4.93
C TYR A 94 6.40 12.32 -4.79
N ARG A 95 6.90 13.57 -4.84
CA ARG A 95 6.06 14.77 -4.67
C ARG A 95 5.00 14.92 -5.76
N ASN A 96 5.29 14.47 -6.97
CA ASN A 96 4.37 14.52 -8.10
C ASN A 96 3.65 13.19 -8.35
N MET A 97 3.71 12.25 -7.40
CA MET A 97 3.05 10.96 -7.54
C MET A 97 1.53 11.17 -7.61
N THR A 98 0.92 10.62 -8.65
CA THR A 98 -0.52 10.63 -8.86
C THR A 98 -1.17 9.43 -8.17
N LYS A 99 -2.49 9.47 -8.00
CA LYS A 99 -3.25 8.31 -7.54
C LYS A 99 -3.07 7.09 -8.45
N GLN A 100 -2.94 7.32 -9.76
CA GLN A 100 -2.69 6.26 -10.74
C GLN A 100 -1.31 5.62 -10.54
N ASP A 101 -0.28 6.40 -10.18
CA ASP A 101 1.04 5.86 -9.87
C ASP A 101 1.01 4.98 -8.61
N VAL A 102 0.29 5.40 -7.57
CA VAL A 102 0.07 4.58 -6.36
C VAL A 102 -0.67 3.30 -6.71
N ALA A 103 -1.76 3.40 -7.49
CA ALA A 103 -2.52 2.25 -7.95
C ALA A 103 -1.63 1.27 -8.73
N GLN A 104 -0.81 1.77 -9.64
CA GLN A 104 0.12 0.97 -10.42
C GLN A 104 1.13 0.24 -9.53
N GLN A 105 1.68 0.92 -8.51
CA GLN A 105 2.57 0.27 -7.54
C GLN A 105 1.85 -0.86 -6.79
N VAL A 106 0.64 -0.60 -6.28
CA VAL A 106 -0.17 -1.60 -5.57
C VAL A 106 -0.48 -2.80 -6.46
N TYR A 107 -0.95 -2.59 -7.70
CA TYR A 107 -1.26 -3.68 -8.63
C TYR A 107 -0.02 -4.45 -9.09
N SER A 108 1.15 -3.79 -9.15
CA SER A 108 2.42 -4.43 -9.49
C SER A 108 3.01 -5.27 -8.35
N SER A 109 2.48 -5.13 -7.12
CA SER A 109 2.94 -5.90 -5.96
C SER A 109 2.85 -7.40 -6.20
N LYS A 110 3.77 -8.16 -5.60
CA LYS A 110 3.84 -9.61 -5.73
C LYS A 110 2.52 -10.26 -5.30
N GLU A 111 1.94 -9.74 -4.23
CA GLU A 111 0.64 -10.14 -3.68
C GLU A 111 -0.47 -10.02 -4.73
N MET A 112 -0.63 -8.85 -5.35
CA MET A 112 -1.65 -8.63 -6.37
C MET A 112 -1.39 -9.46 -7.63
N GLN A 113 -0.13 -9.60 -8.07
CA GLN A 113 0.21 -10.45 -9.22
C GLN A 113 -0.10 -11.92 -8.95
N MET A 114 0.09 -12.41 -7.71
CA MET A 114 -0.29 -13.77 -7.33
C MET A 114 -1.81 -14.00 -7.38
N LEU A 115 -2.63 -12.97 -7.18
CA LEU A 115 -4.08 -13.11 -7.21
C LEU A 115 -4.65 -13.23 -8.64
N LYS A 116 -3.92 -12.73 -9.65
CA LYS A 116 -4.30 -12.87 -11.06
C LYS A 116 -4.51 -14.32 -11.50
N LYS A 117 -3.74 -15.26 -10.94
CA LYS A 117 -3.88 -16.71 -11.25
C LYS A 117 -5.21 -17.30 -10.76
N TYR A 118 -5.87 -16.62 -9.83
CA TYR A 118 -7.21 -16.95 -9.33
C TYR A 118 -8.30 -16.09 -9.98
N GLN A 119 -7.99 -15.50 -11.14
CA GLN A 119 -8.90 -14.64 -11.92
C GLN A 119 -9.35 -13.36 -11.20
N VAL A 120 -8.62 -12.96 -10.15
CA VAL A 120 -8.86 -11.69 -9.46
C VAL A 120 -8.20 -10.58 -10.26
N ASN A 121 -9.00 -9.63 -10.74
CA ASN A 121 -8.52 -8.44 -11.42
C ASN A 121 -9.21 -7.20 -10.82
N CYS A 122 -8.41 -6.26 -10.31
CA CYS A 122 -8.88 -5.01 -9.71
C CYS A 122 -8.34 -3.77 -10.42
N ALA A 123 -7.69 -3.94 -11.57
CA ALA A 123 -7.03 -2.88 -12.33
C ALA A 123 -7.98 -2.19 -13.34
N HIS A 124 -9.23 -1.99 -12.95
CA HIS A 124 -10.28 -1.33 -13.73
C HIS A 124 -10.87 -0.16 -12.96
#